data_AF-A0A174B4Q7-F1
#
_entry.id   AF-A0A174B4Q7-F1
#
_cell.length_a   1.000
_cell.length_b   1.000
_cell.length_c   1.000
_cell.angle_alpha   90.00
_cell.angle_beta   90.00
_cell.angle_gamma   90.00
#
_symmetry.space_group_name_H-M   'P 1'
#
loop_
_entity.id
_entity.type
_entity.pdbx_description
1 polymer ?
#
loop_
_entity_poly.entity_id
_entity_poly.type
_entity_poly.pdbx_seq_one_letter_code
_entity_poly.pdbx_strand_id
1 'polypeptide(L)'
;MEACKQYFNTKYVRLPDLLIDLETAWTDGNYKKVMAKYANPVVLILDEWLLLKPTNSEQRDIFELLHRRRKKSSTIFCSQYAFEEWDEQLDGGDSPLADAIIDCICPRQLSNKYHKH
;
A
#
# COMPACT_ATOMS: atom_id res chain seq x y z
N MET A 1 -0.45 -32.03 -4.08
CA MET A 1 0.67 -31.09 -4.32
C MET A 1 0.46 -30.34 -5.65
N GLU A 2 -0.64 -29.60 -5.82
CA GLU A 2 -0.92 -28.87 -7.09
C GLU A 2 -0.93 -27.33 -6.92
N ALA A 3 -0.86 -26.82 -5.69
CA ALA A 3 -0.80 -25.38 -5.43
C ALA A 3 0.63 -24.83 -5.28
N CYS A 4 1.64 -25.68 -5.04
CA CYS A 4 3.02 -25.26 -4.75
C CYS A 4 3.85 -24.90 -6.00
N LYS A 5 3.27 -24.88 -7.21
CA LYS A 5 3.97 -24.70 -8.49
C LYS A 5 3.57 -23.47 -9.30
N GLN A 6 2.74 -22.59 -8.74
CA GLN A 6 2.43 -21.34 -9.41
C GLN A 6 3.49 -20.33 -8.97
N TYR A 7 4.51 -20.11 -9.81
CA TYR A 7 5.51 -19.04 -9.68
C TYR A 7 4.81 -17.67 -9.78
N PHE A 8 3.89 -17.37 -8.87
CA PHE A 8 3.21 -16.09 -8.82
C PHE A 8 4.28 -15.04 -8.62
N ASN A 9 4.34 -14.10 -9.56
CA ASN A 9 5.25 -12.96 -9.50
C ASN A 9 4.98 -12.21 -8.19
N THR A 10 5.85 -12.46 -7.22
CA THR A 10 5.75 -11.97 -5.85
C THR A 10 6.88 -11.00 -5.62
N LYS A 11 6.57 -9.86 -5.02
CA LYS A 11 7.55 -8.83 -4.73
C LYS A 11 7.48 -8.43 -3.28
N TYR A 12 8.63 -8.42 -2.63
CA TYR A 12 8.83 -7.86 -1.30
C TYR A 12 9.54 -6.52 -1.42
N VAL A 13 9.09 -5.54 -0.64
CA VAL A 13 9.75 -4.24 -0.50
C VAL A 13 9.34 -3.59 0.82
N ARG A 14 10.26 -2.87 1.47
CA ARG A 14 9.94 -2.03 2.62
C ARG A 14 9.29 -0.74 2.12
N LEU A 15 8.29 -0.23 2.83
CA LEU A 15 7.60 1.00 2.43
C LEU A 15 8.57 2.19 2.24
N PRO A 16 9.53 2.47 3.14
CA PRO A 16 10.49 3.56 2.94
C PRO A 16 11.32 3.41 1.65
N ASP A 17 11.79 2.20 1.34
CA ASP A 17 12.57 1.93 0.14
C ASP A 17 11.73 2.14 -1.14
N LEU A 18 10.44 1.76 -1.10
CA LEU A 18 9.52 2.01 -2.21
C LEU A 18 9.30 3.52 -2.43
N LEU A 19 9.15 4.29 -1.36
CA LEU A 19 8.92 5.74 -1.45
C LEU A 19 10.14 6.46 -2.03
N ILE A 20 11.36 6.10 -1.58
CA ILE A 20 12.61 6.62 -2.15
C ILE A 20 12.72 6.29 -3.65
N ASP A 21 12.37 5.06 -4.03
CA ASP A 21 12.34 4.63 -5.44
C ASP A 21 11.38 5.50 -6.27
N LEU A 22 10.20 5.83 -5.72
CA LEU A 22 9.20 6.65 -6.41
C LEU A 22 9.60 8.12 -6.47
N GLU A 23 10.18 8.68 -5.41
CA GLU A 23 10.71 10.04 -5.38
C GLU A 23 11.83 10.21 -6.42
N THR A 24 12.80 9.28 -6.43
CA THR A 24 13.87 9.28 -7.44
C THR A 24 13.29 9.18 -8.86
N ALA A 25 12.27 8.33 -9.04
CA ALA A 25 11.60 8.15 -10.32
C ALA A 25 10.86 9.40 -10.81
N TRP A 26 10.36 10.23 -9.88
CA TRP A 26 9.80 11.54 -10.19
C TRP A 26 10.88 12.48 -10.73
N THR A 27 12.04 12.56 -10.08
CA THR A 27 13.17 13.40 -10.52
C THR A 27 13.72 12.97 -11.88
N ASP A 28 13.81 11.66 -12.12
CA ASP A 28 14.34 11.09 -13.37
C ASP A 28 13.31 10.99 -14.50
N GLY A 29 12.05 11.39 -14.26
CA GLY A 29 10.96 11.31 -15.24
C GLY A 29 10.53 9.89 -15.60
N ASN A 30 10.93 8.88 -14.81
CA ASN A 30 10.65 7.46 -15.05
C ASN A 30 9.56 6.89 -14.12
N TYR A 31 8.87 7.73 -13.35
CA TYR A 31 7.81 7.40 -12.38
C TYR A 31 6.85 6.30 -12.85
N LYS A 32 6.29 6.41 -14.06
CA LYS A 32 5.34 5.40 -14.58
C LYS A 32 5.93 4.00 -14.65
N LYS A 33 7.22 3.88 -15.01
CA LYS A 33 7.94 2.60 -15.11
C LYS A 33 8.18 2.01 -13.73
N VAL A 34 8.61 2.83 -12.76
CA VAL A 34 8.86 2.38 -11.38
C VAL A 34 7.54 2.05 -10.66
N MET A 35 6.49 2.83 -10.85
CA MET A 35 5.15 2.51 -10.35
C MET A 35 4.65 1.16 -10.90
N ALA A 36 4.83 0.89 -12.21
CA ALA A 36 4.48 -0.40 -12.80
C ALA A 36 5.30 -1.58 -12.20
N LYS A 37 6.57 -1.35 -11.83
CA LYS A 37 7.44 -2.32 -11.14
C LYS A 37 6.86 -2.78 -9.78
N TYR A 38 5.98 -2.01 -9.15
CA TYR A 38 5.29 -2.34 -7.89
C TYR A 38 3.80 -2.68 -8.06
N ALA A 39 3.13 -2.13 -9.07
CA ALA A 39 1.72 -2.39 -9.33
C ALA A 39 1.46 -3.74 -10.04
N ASN A 40 2.39 -4.21 -10.89
CA ASN A 40 2.20 -5.39 -11.73
C ASN A 40 2.35 -6.78 -11.04
N PRO A 41 3.18 -6.96 -10.00
CA PRO A 41 3.27 -8.25 -9.31
C PRO A 41 1.91 -8.73 -8.79
N VAL A 42 1.65 -10.03 -8.94
CA VAL A 42 0.42 -10.70 -8.49
C VAL A 42 0.29 -10.57 -6.97
N VAL A 43 1.41 -10.70 -6.26
CA VAL A 43 1.51 -10.49 -4.82
C VAL A 43 2.56 -9.42 -4.55
N LEU A 44 2.20 -8.38 -3.82
CA LEU A 44 3.13 -7.38 -3.28
C LEU A 44 3.08 -7.45 -1.76
N ILE A 45 4.25 -7.61 -1.14
CA ILE A 45 4.43 -7.56 0.31
C ILE A 45 5.08 -6.21 0.60
N LEU A 46 4.36 -5.37 1.33
CA LEU A 46 4.82 -4.08 1.84
C LEU A 46 5.16 -4.25 3.31
N ASP A 47 6.46 -4.25 3.59
CA ASP A 47 6.98 -4.32 4.95
C ASP A 47 7.12 -2.92 5.56
N GLU A 48 7.16 -2.84 6.89
CA GLU A 48 7.26 -1.60 7.65
C GLU A 48 6.16 -0.58 7.31
N TRP A 49 4.95 -1.07 7.09
CA TRP A 49 3.79 -0.24 6.77
C TRP A 49 3.49 0.75 7.89
N LEU A 50 3.52 2.04 7.54
CA LEU A 50 3.27 3.18 8.42
C LEU A 50 4.18 3.24 9.65
N LEU A 51 5.36 2.61 9.60
CA LEU A 51 6.35 2.71 10.67
C LEU A 51 6.78 4.17 10.91
N LEU A 52 6.82 4.95 9.82
CA LEU A 52 7.02 6.40 9.82
C LEU A 52 5.81 7.06 9.18
N LYS A 53 5.45 8.26 9.65
CA LYS A 53 4.36 9.06 9.07
C LYS A 53 4.75 9.55 7.67
N PRO A 54 4.04 9.13 6.60
CA PRO A 54 4.35 9.56 5.25
C PRO A 54 3.93 11.02 5.04
N THR A 55 4.73 11.74 4.27
CA THR A 55 4.42 13.08 3.77
C THR A 55 3.22 13.06 2.81
N ASN A 56 2.62 14.23 2.56
CA ASN A 56 1.51 14.36 1.61
C ASN A 56 1.83 13.85 0.19
N SER A 57 3.07 14.00 -0.28
CA SER A 57 3.50 13.45 -1.57
C SER A 57 3.55 11.93 -1.54
N GLU A 58 4.13 11.35 -0.50
CA GLU A 58 4.25 9.90 -0.33
C GLU A 58 2.88 9.24 -0.17
N GLN A 59 1.95 9.88 0.55
CA GLN A 59 0.56 9.42 0.65
C GLN A 59 -0.11 9.35 -0.74
N ARG A 60 0.13 10.31 -1.62
CA ARG A 60 -0.41 10.29 -2.99
C ARG A 60 0.16 9.13 -3.80
N ASP A 61 1.45 8.87 -3.66
CA ASP A 61 2.14 7.75 -4.30
C ASP A 61 1.62 6.40 -3.79
N ILE A 62 1.41 6.27 -2.49
CA ILE A 62 0.77 5.11 -1.84
C ILE A 62 -0.64 4.92 -2.39
N PHE A 63 -1.45 5.97 -2.41
CA PHE A 63 -2.82 5.92 -2.93
C PHE A 63 -2.85 5.44 -4.38
N GLU A 64 -2.01 6.02 -5.25
CA GLU A 64 -1.94 5.65 -6.66
C GLU A 64 -1.54 4.18 -6.84
N LEU A 65 -0.56 3.69 -6.07
CA LEU A 65 -0.14 2.29 -6.07
C LEU A 65 -1.30 1.37 -5.68
N LEU A 66 -1.97 1.65 -4.56
CA LEU A 66 -3.06 0.81 -4.05
C LEU A 66 -4.28 0.86 -4.97
N HIS A 67 -4.60 2.03 -5.52
CA HIS A 67 -5.68 2.20 -6.48
C HIS A 67 -5.47 1.34 -7.72
N ARG A 68 -4.24 1.31 -8.27
CA ARG A 68 -3.91 0.46 -9.43
C ARG A 68 -4.00 -1.04 -9.15
N ARG A 69 -3.70 -1.46 -7.92
CA ARG A 69 -3.73 -2.87 -7.49
C ARG A 69 -5.13 -3.34 -7.11
N ARG A 70 -6.03 -2.43 -6.74
CA ARG A 70 -7.42 -2.71 -6.32
C ARG A 70 -8.12 -3.61 -7.34
N LYS A 71 -8.68 -4.72 -6.85
CA LYS A 71 -9.38 -5.77 -7.65
C LYS A 71 -8.54 -6.45 -8.75
N LYS A 72 -7.22 -6.24 -8.82
CA LYS A 72 -6.34 -6.84 -9.83
C LYS A 72 -5.28 -7.76 -9.24
N SER A 73 -4.75 -7.42 -8.07
CA SER A 73 -3.67 -8.16 -7.41
C SER A 73 -3.80 -8.07 -5.89
N SER A 74 -3.07 -8.93 -5.17
CA SER A 74 -3.10 -8.99 -3.71
C SER A 74 -1.96 -8.18 -3.10
N THR A 75 -2.24 -7.37 -2.08
CA THR A 75 -1.22 -6.65 -1.31
C THR A 75 -1.26 -7.15 0.12
N ILE A 76 -0.10 -7.50 0.67
CA ILE A 76 0.09 -7.87 2.08
C ILE A 76 0.82 -6.73 2.75
N PHE A 77 0.33 -6.27 3.89
CA PHE A 77 0.93 -5.21 4.68
C PHE A 77 1.47 -5.80 5.99
N CYS A 78 2.74 -5.54 6.30
CA CYS A 78 3.33 -5.85 7.60
C CYS A 78 3.50 -4.54 8.35
N SER A 79 2.68 -4.32 9.37
CA SER A 79 2.72 -3.11 10.21
C SER A 79 3.02 -3.48 11.65
N GLN A 80 3.63 -2.55 12.39
CA GLN A 80 3.75 -2.63 13.84
C GLN A 80 2.48 -2.12 14.56
N TYR A 81 1.61 -1.42 13.84
CA TYR A 81 0.39 -0.82 14.35
C TYR A 81 -0.83 -1.68 14.00
N ALA A 82 -1.83 -1.67 14.89
CA ALA A 82 -3.12 -2.27 14.62
C ALA A 82 -3.86 -1.48 13.52
N PHE A 83 -4.82 -2.13 12.85
CA PHE A 83 -5.53 -1.53 11.71
C PHE A 83 -6.26 -0.23 12.09
N GLU A 84 -6.76 -0.16 13.32
CA GLU A 84 -7.48 0.98 13.89
C GLU A 84 -6.57 2.22 14.04
N GLU A 85 -5.26 2.01 14.19
CA GLU A 85 -4.26 3.07 14.37
C GLU A 85 -3.74 3.62 13.04
N TRP A 86 -4.03 2.96 11.91
CA TRP A 86 -3.46 3.34 10.61
C TRP A 86 -3.93 4.71 10.13
N ASP A 87 -5.17 5.07 10.43
CA ASP A 87 -5.73 6.38 10.09
C ASP A 87 -4.98 7.52 10.81
N GLU A 88 -4.65 7.30 12.09
CA GLU A 88 -3.86 8.23 12.89
C GLU A 88 -2.41 8.37 12.38
N GLN A 89 -1.82 7.26 11.89
CA GLN A 89 -0.47 7.27 11.33
C GLN A 89 -0.39 7.88 9.93
N LEU A 90 -1.46 7.80 9.14
CA LEU A 90 -1.53 8.44 7.82
C LEU A 90 -1.64 9.96 7.95
N ASP A 91 -2.65 10.48 8.66
CA ASP A 91 -2.83 11.94 8.77
C ASP A 91 -3.71 12.37 9.97
N GLY A 92 -3.87 11.54 10.99
CA GLY A 92 -4.63 11.92 12.19
C GLY A 92 -6.16 11.99 12.00
N GLY A 93 -6.71 11.40 10.93
CA GLY A 93 -8.16 11.25 10.70
C GLY A 93 -8.89 12.41 10.00
N ASP A 94 -8.22 13.52 9.68
CA ASP A 94 -8.85 14.69 9.03
C ASP A 94 -8.53 14.83 7.53
N SER A 95 -7.94 13.79 6.93
CA SER A 95 -7.43 13.85 5.55
C SER A 95 -8.26 12.99 4.59
N PRO A 96 -8.88 13.60 3.56
CA PRO A 96 -9.57 12.85 2.52
C PRO A 96 -8.68 11.82 1.82
N LEU A 97 -7.36 12.04 1.81
CA LEU A 97 -6.40 11.12 1.20
C LEU A 97 -6.14 9.89 2.07
N ALA A 98 -5.97 10.07 3.38
CA ALA A 98 -5.86 8.96 4.33
C ALA A 98 -7.09 8.06 4.27
N ASP A 99 -8.29 8.68 4.28
CA ASP A 99 -9.58 8.00 4.13
C ASP A 99 -9.65 7.18 2.83
N ALA A 100 -9.17 7.76 1.72
CA ALA A 100 -9.15 7.09 0.42
C ALA A 100 -8.15 5.93 0.34
N ILE A 101 -7.01 6.03 1.02
CA ILE A 101 -6.02 4.95 1.16
C ILE A 101 -6.64 3.79 1.94
N ILE A 102 -7.26 4.07 3.09
CA ILE A 102 -7.93 3.06 3.91
C ILE A 102 -9.04 2.35 3.13
N ASP A 103 -9.88 3.07 2.38
CA ASP A 103 -10.93 2.45 1.54
C ASP A 103 -10.37 1.55 0.43
N CYS A 104 -9.16 1.85 -0.06
CA CYS A 104 -8.49 0.98 -1.04
C CYS A 104 -8.04 -0.35 -0.42
N ILE A 105 -7.67 -0.35 0.86
CA ILE A 105 -7.20 -1.54 1.59
C ILE A 105 -8.38 -2.36 2.12
N CYS A 106 -9.23 -1.70 2.91
CA CYS A 106 -10.38 -2.31 3.56
C CYS A 106 -11.60 -1.43 3.29
N PRO A 107 -12.40 -1.74 2.26
CA PRO A 107 -13.65 -1.05 2.02
C PRO A 107 -14.51 -1.06 3.29
N ARG A 108 -15.13 0.07 3.64
CA ARG A 108 -15.92 0.22 4.90
C ARG A 108 -16.98 -0.89 5.12
N GLN A 109 -17.45 -1.57 4.08
CA GLN A 109 -18.35 -2.73 4.20
C GLN A 109 -17.72 -3.95 4.90
N LEU A 110 -16.40 -4.09 4.89
CA LEU A 110 -15.66 -5.13 5.60
C LEU A 110 -15.26 -4.67 7.02
N SER A 111 -14.96 -3.38 7.22
CA SER A 111 -14.59 -2.79 8.52
C SER A 111 -15.68 -2.97 9.61
N ASN A 112 -16.96 -2.88 9.24
CA ASN A 112 -18.09 -3.12 10.15
C ASN A 112 -18.16 -4.55 10.73
N LYS A 113 -17.39 -5.50 10.18
CA LYS A 113 -17.25 -6.85 10.75
C LYS A 113 -16.15 -6.95 11.79
N TYR A 114 -15.13 -6.09 11.74
CA TYR A 114 -13.98 -6.14 12.64
C TYR A 114 -14.17 -5.30 13.92
N HIS A 115 -15.01 -4.26 13.88
CA HIS A 115 -15.37 -3.43 15.05
C HIS A 115 -16.44 -4.04 15.98
N LYS A 116 -16.80 -5.33 15.82
CA LYS A 116 -17.88 -6.00 16.57
C LYS A 116 -17.42 -7.02 17.61
N HIS A 117 -16.16 -7.01 18.00
CA HIS A 117 -15.65 -7.88 19.07
C HIS A 117 -14.85 -7.10 20.10
#